data_AF-A0A818CJB9-F1
#
_entry.id   AF-A0A818CJB9-F1
#
_cell.length_a   1.000
_cell.length_b   1.000
_cell.length_c   1.000
_cell.angle_alpha   90.00
_cell.angle_beta   90.00
_cell.angle_gamma   90.00
#
_symmetry.space_group_name_H-M   'P 1'
#
loop_
_entity.id
_entity.type
_entity.pdbx_description
1 polymer ?
#
loop_
_entity_poly.entity_id
_entity_poly.type
_entity_poly.pdbx_seq_one_letter_code
_entity_poly.pdbx_strand_id
1 'polypeptide(L)'
;MSVSSEKQGLNQEYSLCMPKDFERSRNLLQQVYEKQVVLEYIFTRGITAYGGIRVNNRGFHKEVSVKYSIDQWKTASFKLTITNDELLLMLSTKDSTSSILPMSISFAICYVVHEHNFWDNNYSLDYILEIEENTEKRSKSILLDDAFRVQIAKDYRAISHGSDQAGIVCGLKNLGGTCFMNSVLQSLLFTSPLTSYFLLNEDMKNISVSNEIIVNEYLNLIYLLFCKKYAVIIPVPFKQIIGHMQDIYFENQQQDAHEFLLFLLDYLHEDLIRIKSTSIIVDLFHGTYKSTTTCIDCEHFSINFETFVCLTLPIPLTSRCTLEDCLQHLYEDEYLADDSRWFCSECQRLCNGKKRLEIYKLPKILIIQLKRFQLNHEFNWIKNDTLVLYPADNLSLQQSCPSSSSQQALYTLYSVISHQGSLNDGHYTTFCRDNEQLQWFECDDEKIKYFNSDKLDSNSNAYLLFYIMKNAT
;
A
#
# COMPACT_ATOMS: atom_id res chain seq x y z
N MET A 1 -69.08 41.50 22.45
CA MET A 1 -68.35 40.35 23.02
C MET A 1 -68.78 39.12 22.26
N SER A 2 -67.82 38.23 21.99
CA SER A 2 -67.85 37.07 21.07
C SER A 2 -67.83 37.38 19.57
N VAL A 3 -66.69 37.12 18.93
CA VAL A 3 -66.62 36.44 17.63
C VAL A 3 -65.44 35.48 17.65
N SER A 4 -65.74 34.25 17.29
CA SER A 4 -64.88 33.11 16.95
C SER A 4 -63.79 33.45 15.94
N SER A 5 -62.55 32.99 16.17
CA SER A 5 -61.52 32.93 15.12
C SER A 5 -61.26 31.48 14.72
N GLU A 6 -61.34 31.28 13.40
CA GLU A 6 -61.27 30.01 12.70
C GLU A 6 -59.86 29.41 12.71
N LYS A 7 -59.83 28.08 12.71
CA LYS A 7 -58.68 27.28 12.29
C LYS A 7 -58.36 27.59 10.83
N GLN A 8 -57.19 28.16 10.57
CA GLN A 8 -56.43 27.92 9.35
C GLN A 8 -55.01 27.55 9.74
N GLY A 9 -54.74 26.25 9.79
CA GLY A 9 -53.38 25.74 9.80
C GLY A 9 -52.74 26.06 8.46
N LEU A 10 -51.71 26.91 8.49
CA LEU A 10 -50.75 27.05 7.39
C LEU A 10 -49.85 25.81 7.38
N ASN A 11 -50.39 24.68 6.93
CA ASN A 11 -49.60 23.64 6.30
C ASN A 11 -49.07 24.22 4.98
N GLN A 12 -47.94 24.92 5.02
CA GLN A 12 -47.09 25.03 3.84
C GLN A 12 -46.15 23.83 3.86
N GLU A 13 -46.61 22.73 3.28
CA GLU A 13 -45.73 21.72 2.71
C GLU A 13 -44.92 22.40 1.61
N TYR A 14 -43.62 22.57 1.84
CA TYR A 14 -42.71 22.97 0.78
C TYR A 14 -42.33 21.72 0.00
N SER A 15 -42.72 21.67 -1.27
CA SER A 15 -42.37 20.59 -2.19
C SER A 15 -40.85 20.52 -2.38
N LEU A 16 -40.29 19.31 -2.26
CA LEU A 16 -38.92 18.96 -2.63
C LEU A 16 -38.61 19.46 -4.05
N CYS A 17 -37.77 20.48 -4.18
CA CYS A 17 -37.18 20.84 -5.46
C CYS A 17 -35.97 19.92 -5.67
N MET A 18 -36.22 18.70 -6.14
CA MET A 18 -35.17 17.90 -6.77
C MET A 18 -34.73 18.65 -8.04
N PRO A 19 -33.41 18.85 -8.28
CA PRO A 19 -32.95 19.35 -9.57
C PRO A 19 -33.53 18.48 -10.68
N LYS A 20 -34.03 19.10 -11.75
CA LYS A 20 -34.69 18.38 -12.85
C LYS A 20 -33.76 17.38 -13.57
N ASP A 21 -32.45 17.53 -13.37
CA ASP A 21 -31.41 16.65 -13.93
C ASP A 21 -30.78 15.72 -12.87
N PHE A 22 -31.35 15.65 -11.67
CA PHE A 22 -31.02 14.61 -10.70
C PHE A 22 -31.73 13.31 -11.11
N GLU A 23 -31.33 12.76 -12.26
CA GLU A 23 -31.55 11.34 -12.51
C GLU A 23 -31.04 10.61 -11.27
N ARG A 24 -31.89 9.80 -10.64
CA ARG A 24 -31.47 8.81 -9.64
C ARG A 24 -30.38 7.98 -10.30
N SER A 25 -29.12 8.39 -10.13
CA SER A 25 -27.99 7.66 -10.69
C SER A 25 -28.14 6.25 -10.16
N ARG A 26 -28.17 5.28 -11.07
CA ARG A 26 -28.46 3.86 -10.77
C ARG A 26 -27.43 3.21 -9.83
N ASN A 27 -26.55 3.99 -9.20
CA ASN A 27 -25.37 3.56 -8.47
C ASN A 27 -25.17 4.26 -7.12
N LEU A 28 -26.23 4.76 -6.46
CA LEU A 28 -26.12 5.30 -5.10
C LEU A 28 -25.56 4.26 -4.10
N LEU A 29 -25.98 3.00 -4.23
CA LEU A 29 -25.45 1.87 -3.45
C LEU A 29 -23.98 1.56 -3.78
N GLN A 30 -23.58 1.70 -5.04
CA GLN A 30 -22.19 1.54 -5.48
C GLN A 30 -21.31 2.69 -4.96
N GLN A 31 -21.81 3.93 -4.96
CA GLN A 31 -21.12 5.06 -4.35
C GLN A 31 -20.97 4.90 -2.83
N VAL A 32 -21.95 4.33 -2.14
CA VAL A 32 -21.86 3.99 -0.70
C VAL A 32 -20.89 2.83 -0.46
N TYR A 33 -20.77 1.90 -1.42
CA TYR A 33 -19.81 0.81 -1.39
C TYR A 33 -18.36 1.29 -1.60
N GLU A 34 -18.17 2.28 -2.49
CA GLU A 34 -16.89 2.87 -2.87
C GLU A 34 -16.40 3.96 -1.89
N LYS A 35 -17.31 4.80 -1.38
CA LYS A 35 -16.95 6.04 -0.66
C LYS A 35 -17.10 5.98 0.87
N GLN A 36 -17.66 4.89 1.43
CA GLN A 36 -17.89 4.66 2.87
C GLN A 36 -18.85 5.64 3.59
N VAL A 37 -18.90 6.92 3.19
CA VAL A 37 -19.83 7.96 3.64
C VAL A 37 -20.28 8.76 2.41
N VAL A 38 -21.60 9.03 2.29
CA VAL A 38 -22.17 9.76 1.14
C VAL A 38 -23.19 10.79 1.64
N LEU A 39 -23.09 12.02 1.13
CA LEU A 39 -24.09 13.06 1.31
C LEU A 39 -25.17 12.88 0.24
N GLU A 40 -26.41 12.60 0.65
CA GLU A 40 -27.50 12.22 -0.27
C GLU A 40 -28.27 13.41 -0.83
N TYR A 41 -28.56 14.37 0.04
CA TYR A 41 -29.31 15.58 -0.30
C TYR A 41 -28.97 16.66 0.69
N ILE A 42 -29.14 17.90 0.26
CA ILE A 42 -29.06 19.08 1.12
C ILE A 42 -30.12 20.08 0.67
N PHE A 43 -30.77 20.74 1.62
CA PHE A 43 -31.71 21.83 1.36
C PHE A 43 -31.69 22.83 2.53
N THR A 44 -32.22 24.03 2.32
CA THR A 44 -32.30 25.04 3.39
C THR A 44 -33.75 25.40 3.69
N ARG A 45 -34.05 25.67 4.96
CA ARG A 45 -35.34 26.22 5.40
C ARG A 45 -35.08 27.33 6.42
N GLY A 46 -35.33 28.57 6.03
CA GLY A 46 -35.01 29.74 6.87
C GLY A 46 -33.50 29.90 7.05
N ILE A 47 -33.04 29.89 8.31
CA ILE A 47 -31.63 29.99 8.73
C ILE A 47 -30.98 28.63 9.03
N THR A 48 -31.63 27.53 8.65
CA THR A 48 -31.13 26.17 8.91
C THR A 48 -30.93 25.42 7.60
N ALA A 49 -29.77 24.78 7.45
CA ALA A 49 -29.49 23.82 6.39
C ALA A 49 -29.74 22.40 6.91
N TYR A 50 -30.41 21.59 6.10
CA TYR A 50 -30.74 20.20 6.35
C TYR A 50 -30.08 19.34 5.27
N GLY A 51 -29.62 18.15 5.62
CA GLY A 51 -29.14 17.18 4.64
C GLY A 51 -29.26 15.74 5.12
N GLY A 52 -29.03 14.79 4.23
CA GLY A 52 -28.95 13.36 4.57
C GLY A 52 -27.51 12.87 4.42
N ILE A 53 -26.96 12.19 5.43
CA ILE A 53 -25.69 11.48 5.32
C ILE A 53 -25.98 9.97 5.43
N ARG A 54 -25.52 9.18 4.47
CA ARG A 54 -25.53 7.72 4.55
C ARG A 54 -24.12 7.21 4.83
N VAL A 55 -24.00 6.35 5.84
CA VAL A 55 -22.72 5.71 6.20
C VAL A 55 -22.86 4.22 5.98
N ASN A 56 -21.93 3.62 5.25
CA ASN A 56 -21.90 2.17 5.10
C ASN A 56 -21.43 1.54 6.41
N ASN A 57 -22.35 0.96 7.19
CA ASN A 57 -22.01 0.34 8.47
C ASN A 57 -21.67 -1.15 8.28
N ARG A 58 -20.39 -1.46 8.10
CA ARG A 58 -19.87 -2.84 8.03
C ARG A 58 -19.79 -3.53 9.41
N GLY A 59 -20.79 -3.36 10.27
CA GLY A 59 -20.94 -4.13 11.51
C GLY A 59 -20.25 -3.56 12.77
N PHE A 60 -19.96 -2.26 12.84
CA PHE A 60 -19.36 -1.63 14.03
C PHE A 60 -20.20 -0.45 14.52
N HIS A 61 -20.12 -0.11 15.82
CA HIS A 61 -20.73 1.12 16.32
C HIS A 61 -19.89 2.32 15.86
N LYS A 62 -20.45 3.17 14.97
CA LYS A 62 -19.83 4.41 14.49
C LYS A 62 -20.50 5.61 15.16
N GLU A 63 -19.77 6.54 15.77
CA GLU A 63 -20.34 7.83 16.19
C GLU A 63 -20.03 8.87 15.11
N VAL A 64 -21.05 9.49 14.50
CA VAL A 64 -20.85 10.46 13.41
C VAL A 64 -21.16 11.86 13.92
N SER A 65 -20.23 12.77 13.70
CA SER A 65 -20.28 14.18 14.05
C SER A 65 -19.97 15.02 12.82
N VAL A 66 -20.44 16.27 12.79
CA VAL A 66 -20.18 17.19 11.67
C VAL A 66 -19.59 18.46 12.26
N LYS A 67 -18.44 18.89 11.73
CA LYS A 67 -17.92 20.24 12.00
C LYS A 67 -18.13 21.09 10.77
N TYR A 68 -18.58 22.30 10.97
CA TYR A 68 -18.74 23.27 9.91
C TYR A 68 -18.10 24.58 10.34
N SER A 69 -17.84 25.44 9.38
CA SER A 69 -17.23 26.72 9.58
C SER A 69 -17.92 27.74 8.68
N ILE A 70 -18.20 28.89 9.26
CA ILE A 70 -18.59 30.09 8.53
C ILE A 70 -17.43 31.10 8.43
N ASP A 71 -16.32 30.87 9.16
CA ASP A 71 -15.21 31.80 9.35
C ASP A 71 -13.87 31.13 9.76
N GLN A 72 -13.22 30.39 8.87
CA GLN A 72 -11.90 29.77 9.13
C GLN A 72 -11.85 28.86 10.39
N TRP A 73 -12.83 27.97 10.56
CA TRP A 73 -12.96 26.93 11.58
C TRP A 73 -13.19 27.39 13.02
N LYS A 74 -13.69 28.60 13.23
CA LYS A 74 -13.91 29.15 14.57
C LYS A 74 -15.23 28.75 15.24
N THR A 75 -16.20 28.18 14.52
CA THR A 75 -17.57 28.03 15.03
C THR A 75 -18.08 26.57 15.04
N ALA A 76 -18.34 26.04 16.25
CA ALA A 76 -19.20 24.92 16.67
C ALA A 76 -19.11 23.50 16.02
N SER A 77 -19.38 22.48 16.87
CA SER A 77 -19.50 21.06 16.52
C SER A 77 -20.82 20.49 17.02
N PHE A 78 -21.51 19.67 16.22
CA PHE A 78 -22.68 18.91 16.69
C PHE A 78 -22.43 17.41 16.63
N LYS A 79 -22.86 16.70 17.68
CA LYS A 79 -22.84 15.23 17.80
C LYS A 79 -24.24 14.68 17.47
N LEU A 80 -24.31 13.67 16.62
CA LEU A 80 -25.55 12.91 16.35
C LEU A 80 -25.37 11.47 16.86
N THR A 81 -26.33 10.98 17.64
CA THR A 81 -26.35 9.60 18.15
C THR A 81 -27.36 8.76 17.37
N ILE A 82 -26.95 7.57 16.94
CA ILE A 82 -27.62 6.73 15.92
C ILE A 82 -28.77 5.91 16.50
N THR A 83 -29.87 5.77 15.75
CA THR A 83 -30.88 4.71 15.98
C THR A 83 -31.27 3.88 14.76
N ASN A 84 -30.87 4.21 13.52
CA ASN A 84 -31.00 3.39 12.29
C ASN A 84 -30.09 3.95 11.17
N ASP A 85 -29.86 3.17 10.09
CA ASP A 85 -28.89 3.38 8.97
C ASP A 85 -28.99 4.71 8.15
N GLU A 86 -29.74 5.71 8.62
CA GLU A 86 -29.90 7.01 7.98
C GLU A 86 -29.55 8.14 8.96
N LEU A 87 -28.64 9.04 8.59
CA LEU A 87 -28.34 10.25 9.37
C LEU A 87 -29.01 11.48 8.75
N LEU A 88 -29.69 12.26 9.58
CA LEU A 88 -30.17 13.59 9.22
C LEU A 88 -29.15 14.64 9.68
N LEU A 89 -28.46 15.27 8.73
CA LEU A 89 -27.63 16.45 8.94
C LEU A 89 -28.53 17.65 9.22
N MET A 90 -28.29 18.35 10.34
CA MET A 90 -28.97 19.59 10.68
C MET A 90 -27.93 20.62 11.12
N LEU A 91 -27.76 21.67 10.31
CA LEU A 91 -26.86 22.79 10.56
C LEU A 91 -27.70 24.04 10.83
N SER A 92 -27.65 24.59 12.04
CA SER A 92 -28.41 25.79 12.41
C SER A 92 -27.48 26.85 12.98
N THR A 93 -27.53 28.07 12.43
CA THR A 93 -26.76 29.22 12.93
C THR A 93 -27.45 29.83 14.14
N LYS A 94 -27.50 29.12 15.27
CA LYS A 94 -28.07 29.69 16.52
C LYS A 94 -27.11 30.63 17.26
N ASP A 95 -25.82 30.59 16.94
CA ASP A 95 -24.77 31.29 17.70
C ASP A 95 -24.18 32.55 17.03
N SER A 96 -24.69 32.97 15.87
CA SER A 96 -24.24 34.20 15.21
C SER A 96 -25.31 35.29 15.31
N THR A 97 -24.92 36.49 15.73
CA THR A 97 -25.75 37.72 15.84
C THR A 97 -26.35 38.22 14.52
N SER A 98 -26.35 37.42 13.46
CA SER A 98 -26.80 37.72 12.11
C SER A 98 -28.02 36.87 11.73
N SER A 99 -29.11 37.53 11.33
CA SER A 99 -30.40 36.94 10.95
C SER A 99 -30.41 36.21 9.60
N ILE A 100 -29.24 35.90 9.03
CA ILE A 100 -29.08 35.43 7.65
C ILE A 100 -27.99 34.33 7.65
N LEU A 101 -28.28 33.20 6.99
CA LEU A 101 -27.26 32.18 6.70
C LEU A 101 -26.18 32.80 5.78
N PRO A 102 -24.89 32.64 6.08
CA PRO A 102 -23.84 33.13 5.20
C PRO A 102 -23.93 32.51 3.81
N MET A 103 -23.53 33.28 2.78
CA MET A 103 -23.62 32.91 1.36
C MET A 103 -22.82 31.66 0.99
N SER A 104 -21.86 31.24 1.82
CA SER A 104 -21.09 30.01 1.68
C SER A 104 -20.86 29.37 3.06
N ILE A 105 -21.12 28.06 3.20
CA ILE A 105 -20.78 27.29 4.41
C ILE A 105 -19.84 26.16 4.04
N SER A 106 -18.70 26.08 4.71
CA SER A 106 -17.73 24.98 4.58
C SER A 106 -17.97 23.95 5.69
N PHE A 107 -18.05 22.66 5.39
CA PHE A 107 -18.17 21.63 6.42
C PHE A 107 -17.40 20.34 6.12
N ALA A 108 -17.15 19.54 7.16
CA ALA A 108 -16.55 18.21 7.12
C ALA A 108 -17.25 17.26 8.09
N ILE A 109 -17.26 15.98 7.75
CA ILE A 109 -17.91 14.90 8.50
C ILE A 109 -16.83 14.17 9.30
N CYS A 110 -17.00 13.96 10.59
CA CYS A 110 -16.09 13.16 11.42
C CYS A 110 -16.80 11.94 11.99
N TYR A 111 -16.25 10.75 11.81
CA TYR A 111 -16.75 9.53 12.42
C TYR A 111 -15.75 8.94 13.41
N VAL A 112 -16.24 8.32 14.49
CA VAL A 112 -15.43 7.67 15.53
C VAL A 112 -15.59 6.16 15.41
N VAL A 113 -14.47 5.44 15.35
CA VAL A 113 -14.41 3.97 15.39
C VAL A 113 -13.41 3.57 16.47
N HIS A 114 -13.83 2.78 17.46
CA HIS A 114 -12.99 2.32 18.57
C HIS A 114 -12.14 3.45 19.20
N GLU A 115 -12.79 4.56 19.58
CA GLU A 115 -12.15 5.73 20.22
C GLU A 115 -11.21 6.58 19.32
N HIS A 116 -11.09 6.25 18.04
CA HIS A 116 -10.31 7.02 17.07
C HIS A 116 -11.22 7.85 16.14
N ASN A 117 -10.87 9.12 15.92
CA ASN A 117 -11.61 10.06 15.08
C ASN A 117 -11.11 10.03 13.62
N PHE A 118 -12.02 10.05 12.66
CA PHE A 118 -11.76 10.02 11.21
C PHE A 118 -12.55 11.13 10.50
N TRP A 119 -11.95 11.90 9.58
CA TRP A 119 -12.54 13.12 8.99
C TRP A 119 -12.74 13.05 7.46
N ASP A 120 -13.96 13.03 6.95
CA ASP A 120 -14.33 13.15 5.53
C ASP A 120 -14.64 14.61 5.14
N ASN A 121 -13.86 15.15 4.20
CA ASN A 121 -13.95 16.52 3.70
C ASN A 121 -13.92 16.58 2.16
N ASN A 122 -14.62 15.67 1.48
CA ASN A 122 -14.86 15.73 0.03
C ASN A 122 -13.62 16.06 -0.81
N TYR A 123 -12.57 15.24 -0.67
CA TYR A 123 -11.39 15.28 -1.53
C TYR A 123 -10.63 16.63 -1.51
N SER A 124 -10.43 17.21 -0.32
CA SER A 124 -9.75 18.50 -0.08
C SER A 124 -10.50 19.76 -0.53
N LEU A 125 -11.80 19.63 -0.81
CA LEU A 125 -12.72 20.75 -0.86
C LEU A 125 -13.69 20.52 0.29
N ASP A 126 -13.58 21.34 1.35
CA ASP A 126 -14.64 21.39 2.36
C ASP A 126 -15.98 21.40 1.62
N TYR A 127 -16.98 20.67 2.10
CA TYR A 127 -18.27 20.73 1.44
C TYR A 127 -18.73 22.19 1.47
N ILE A 128 -18.74 22.84 0.30
CA ILE A 128 -19.12 24.24 0.17
C ILE A 128 -20.60 24.29 -0.19
N LEU A 129 -21.38 24.86 0.71
CA LEU A 129 -22.78 25.18 0.48
C LEU A 129 -22.88 26.62 0.04
N GLU A 130 -22.93 26.85 -1.27
CA GLU A 130 -23.24 28.16 -1.81
C GLU A 130 -24.76 28.40 -1.78
N ILE A 131 -25.17 29.49 -1.15
CA ILE A 131 -26.57 29.88 -1.01
C ILE A 131 -26.81 31.09 -1.92
N GLU A 132 -27.36 30.85 -3.11
CA GLU A 132 -27.75 31.93 -4.01
C GLU A 132 -29.11 32.52 -3.63
N GLU A 133 -29.23 33.85 -3.67
CA GLU A 133 -30.51 34.56 -3.60
C GLU A 133 -31.19 34.53 -4.97
N ASN A 134 -32.17 33.64 -5.12
CA ASN A 134 -32.99 33.60 -6.32
C ASN A 134 -33.98 34.79 -6.31
N THR A 135 -33.70 35.85 -7.08
CA THR A 135 -34.55 37.05 -7.12
C THR A 135 -35.88 36.86 -7.85
N GLU A 136 -36.12 35.72 -8.53
CA GLU A 136 -37.34 35.55 -9.35
C GLU A 136 -38.25 34.36 -9.02
N LYS A 137 -37.95 33.51 -8.03
CA LYS A 137 -38.91 32.53 -7.49
C LYS A 137 -38.49 32.10 -6.09
N ARG A 138 -39.44 32.00 -5.15
CA ARG A 138 -39.27 31.46 -3.79
C ARG A 138 -38.96 29.95 -3.81
N SER A 139 -37.87 29.57 -4.47
CA SER A 139 -37.35 28.21 -4.56
C SER A 139 -35.85 28.32 -4.74
N LYS A 140 -35.09 28.03 -3.68
CA LYS A 140 -33.63 27.90 -3.75
C LYS A 140 -33.32 26.61 -4.50
N SER A 141 -32.81 26.73 -5.73
CA SER A 141 -32.21 25.63 -6.47
C SER A 141 -30.70 25.67 -6.27
N ILE A 142 -30.09 24.51 -6.03
CA ILE A 142 -28.64 24.32 -5.95
C ILE A 142 -28.14 24.01 -7.35
N LEU A 143 -27.20 24.81 -7.87
CA LEU A 143 -26.43 24.48 -9.06
C LEU A 143 -25.15 23.77 -8.60
N LEU A 144 -25.03 22.48 -8.89
CA LEU A 144 -23.78 21.71 -8.82
C LEU A 144 -23.20 21.67 -10.24
N ASP A 145 -22.83 22.83 -10.80
CA ASP A 145 -22.46 22.92 -12.21
C ASP A 145 -20.93 22.92 -12.44
N ASP A 146 -20.51 22.06 -13.36
CA ASP A 146 -19.30 22.12 -14.20
C ASP A 146 -17.88 21.96 -13.61
N ALA A 147 -17.71 21.44 -12.39
CA ALA A 147 -16.39 21.03 -11.88
C ALA A 147 -16.11 19.51 -11.95
N PHE A 148 -16.80 18.74 -12.78
CA PHE A 148 -16.52 17.30 -13.02
C PHE A 148 -15.28 17.07 -13.89
N ARG A 149 -14.20 17.83 -13.67
CA ARG A 149 -12.86 17.29 -13.93
C ARG A 149 -12.53 16.40 -12.75
N VAL A 150 -12.70 15.10 -12.98
CA VAL A 150 -12.18 14.02 -12.13
C VAL A 150 -10.73 14.34 -11.79
N GLN A 151 -10.51 14.92 -10.61
CA GLN A 151 -9.21 15.03 -9.97
C GLN A 151 -9.25 14.10 -8.78
N ILE A 152 -8.37 13.11 -8.86
CA ILE A 152 -8.18 11.99 -7.94
C ILE A 152 -7.98 12.53 -6.51
N ALA A 153 -8.57 11.79 -5.57
CA ALA A 153 -8.61 12.05 -4.14
C ALA A 153 -7.28 12.56 -3.56
N LYS A 154 -7.31 13.72 -2.90
CA LYS A 154 -6.24 14.13 -1.97
C LYS A 154 -6.53 13.57 -0.58
N ASP A 155 -6.08 12.34 -0.40
CA ASP A 155 -5.40 11.78 0.77
C ASP A 155 -5.76 12.27 2.17
N TYR A 156 -6.54 11.44 2.86
CA TYR A 156 -6.13 11.06 4.21
C TYR A 156 -4.68 10.57 4.16
N ARG A 157 -3.91 10.83 5.23
CA ARG A 157 -2.69 10.08 5.63
C ARG A 157 -1.34 10.72 5.33
N ALA A 158 -1.18 12.03 5.36
CA ALA A 158 0.17 12.58 5.29
C ALA A 158 0.40 13.80 6.19
N ILE A 159 1.56 13.82 6.86
CA ILE A 159 1.95 14.94 7.72
C ILE A 159 2.81 15.89 6.88
N SER A 160 2.24 17.06 6.56
CA SER A 160 2.96 18.19 5.96
C SER A 160 3.52 19.10 7.05
N HIS A 161 4.44 18.61 7.88
CA HIS A 161 5.23 19.57 8.65
C HIS A 161 6.03 20.39 7.65
N GLY A 162 5.98 21.73 7.78
CA GLY A 162 6.72 22.71 6.98
C GLY A 162 8.24 22.60 7.19
N SER A 163 8.78 21.42 6.91
CA SER A 163 10.18 21.09 7.01
C SER A 163 10.78 21.13 5.61
N ASP A 164 11.99 21.66 5.53
CA ASP A 164 12.85 21.64 4.35
C ASP A 164 13.20 20.22 3.84
N GLN A 165 12.53 19.17 4.36
CA GLN A 165 12.65 17.76 4.01
C GLN A 165 11.52 17.24 3.11
N ALA A 166 10.44 17.99 2.91
CA ALA A 166 9.42 17.65 1.91
C ALA A 166 10.04 17.81 0.51
N GLY A 167 10.58 16.73 -0.07
CA GLY A 167 11.16 16.87 -1.41
C GLY A 167 11.91 15.70 -2.03
N ILE A 168 12.33 14.67 -1.29
CA ILE A 168 13.18 13.61 -1.87
C ILE A 168 12.68 12.21 -1.53
N VAL A 169 12.42 11.92 -0.25
CA VAL A 169 11.97 10.61 0.23
C VAL A 169 10.98 10.80 1.37
N CYS A 170 9.89 10.04 1.38
CA CYS A 170 8.84 10.15 2.40
C CYS A 170 8.84 8.92 3.32
N GLY A 171 8.76 9.16 4.63
CA GLY A 171 8.66 8.10 5.66
C GLY A 171 7.28 7.45 5.69
N LEU A 172 7.20 6.23 6.21
CA LEU A 172 5.95 5.49 6.41
C LEU A 172 5.72 5.26 7.90
N LYS A 173 4.64 5.82 8.45
CA LYS A 173 4.34 5.70 9.88
C LYS A 173 4.10 4.23 10.28
N ASN A 174 4.75 3.79 11.35
CA ASN A 174 4.47 2.48 11.94
C ASN A 174 3.06 2.45 12.57
N LEU A 175 2.30 1.39 12.27
CA LEU A 175 0.93 1.18 12.76
C LEU A 175 0.84 0.14 13.90
N GLY A 176 1.98 -0.20 14.49
CA GLY A 176 2.12 -1.28 15.48
C GLY A 176 2.55 -2.57 14.80
N GLY A 177 3.83 -2.93 14.94
CA GLY A 177 4.39 -4.16 14.36
C GLY A 177 4.55 -4.13 12.83
N THR A 178 4.43 -2.98 12.16
CA THR A 178 4.40 -2.90 10.68
C THR A 178 5.71 -2.46 10.03
N CYS A 179 6.84 -2.48 10.74
CA CYS A 179 8.13 -2.08 10.17
C CYS A 179 8.56 -3.00 9.02
N PHE A 180 8.21 -4.29 9.06
CA PHE A 180 8.42 -5.22 7.93
C PHE A 180 7.72 -4.73 6.66
N MET A 181 6.46 -4.29 6.78
CA MET A 181 5.64 -3.79 5.68
C MET A 181 6.20 -2.49 5.13
N ASN A 182 6.52 -1.55 6.02
CA ASN A 182 7.12 -0.27 5.64
C ASN A 182 8.45 -0.49 4.90
N SER A 183 9.28 -1.41 5.37
CA SER A 183 10.59 -1.70 4.79
C SER A 183 10.51 -2.30 3.38
N VAL A 184 9.57 -3.22 3.17
CA VAL A 184 9.27 -3.80 1.86
C VAL A 184 8.69 -2.76 0.91
N LEU A 185 7.71 -1.97 1.36
CA LEU A 185 7.10 -0.91 0.56
C LEU A 185 8.17 0.09 0.10
N GLN A 186 9.04 0.56 1.00
CA GLN A 186 10.13 1.46 0.61
C GLN A 186 11.03 0.83 -0.46
N SER A 187 11.43 -0.43 -0.32
CA SER A 187 12.28 -1.10 -1.33
C SER A 187 11.60 -1.21 -2.70
N LEU A 188 10.31 -1.58 -2.72
CA LEU A 188 9.55 -1.70 -3.96
C LEU A 188 9.26 -0.35 -4.61
N LEU A 189 8.95 0.68 -3.83
CA LEU A 189 8.69 2.04 -4.33
C LEU A 189 9.94 2.71 -4.91
N PHE A 190 11.14 2.35 -4.42
CA PHE A 190 12.41 2.76 -5.01
C PHE A 190 12.85 1.91 -6.21
N THR A 191 12.08 0.88 -6.56
CA THR A 191 12.33 0.08 -7.76
C THR A 191 11.88 0.84 -9.00
N SER A 192 12.75 1.69 -9.54
CA SER A 192 12.41 2.65 -10.61
C SER A 192 11.67 2.06 -11.81
N PRO A 193 12.05 0.91 -12.40
CA PRO A 193 11.28 0.32 -13.50
C PRO A 193 9.83 -0.02 -13.11
N LEU A 194 9.60 -0.45 -11.87
CA LEU A 194 8.26 -0.74 -11.35
C LEU A 194 7.47 0.55 -11.14
N THR A 195 8.06 1.52 -10.45
CA THR A 195 7.42 2.81 -10.18
C THR A 195 7.09 3.57 -11.46
N SER A 196 8.02 3.61 -12.42
CA SER A 196 7.80 4.21 -13.74
C SER A 196 6.69 3.52 -14.52
N TYR A 197 6.56 2.19 -14.42
CA TYR A 197 5.45 1.47 -15.03
C TYR A 197 4.10 1.95 -14.49
N PHE A 198 3.96 2.12 -13.17
CA PHE A 198 2.73 2.61 -12.56
C PHE A 198 2.43 4.09 -12.86
N LEU A 199 3.46 4.95 -12.93
CA LEU A 199 3.28 6.40 -13.14
C LEU A 199 3.06 6.80 -14.61
N LEU A 200 3.80 6.17 -15.55
CA LEU A 200 3.85 6.61 -16.95
C LEU A 200 2.83 5.92 -17.86
N ASN A 201 2.38 4.72 -17.50
CA ASN A 201 1.54 3.92 -18.36
C ASN A 201 0.09 4.42 -18.30
N GLU A 202 -0.43 4.96 -19.41
CA GLU A 202 -1.74 5.61 -19.46
C GLU A 202 -2.88 4.67 -19.07
N ASP A 203 -2.81 3.38 -19.41
CA ASP A 203 -3.85 2.44 -18.99
C ASP A 203 -3.87 2.25 -17.47
N MET A 204 -2.73 2.46 -16.79
CA MET A 204 -2.67 2.38 -15.32
C MET A 204 -3.43 3.54 -14.66
N LYS A 205 -3.57 4.68 -15.34
CA LYS A 205 -4.42 5.79 -14.88
C LYS A 205 -5.91 5.45 -14.94
N ASN A 206 -6.30 4.51 -15.81
CA ASN A 206 -7.68 4.03 -15.95
C ASN A 206 -8.00 2.84 -15.01
N ILE A 207 -7.02 2.30 -14.28
CA ILE A 207 -7.21 1.19 -13.33
C ILE A 207 -8.11 1.55 -12.16
N SER A 208 -8.29 2.85 -11.87
CA SER A 208 -9.23 3.31 -10.85
C SER A 208 -10.68 2.86 -11.10
N VAL A 209 -10.98 2.33 -12.30
CA VAL A 209 -12.29 1.78 -12.71
C VAL A 209 -12.38 0.26 -12.51
N SER A 210 -11.28 -0.42 -12.17
CA SER A 210 -11.23 -1.87 -11.91
C SER A 210 -11.45 -2.19 -10.43
N ASN A 211 -12.06 -3.35 -10.13
CA ASN A 211 -12.33 -3.84 -8.77
C ASN A 211 -11.06 -4.33 -8.03
N GLU A 212 -9.86 -4.08 -8.55
CA GLU A 212 -8.60 -4.61 -8.04
C GLU A 212 -8.03 -3.67 -6.95
N ILE A 213 -8.44 -3.93 -5.71
CA ILE A 213 -8.26 -3.00 -4.58
C ILE A 213 -6.78 -2.80 -4.22
N ILE A 214 -5.94 -3.84 -4.28
CA ILE A 214 -4.54 -3.74 -3.86
C ILE A 214 -3.68 -2.98 -4.88
N VAL A 215 -3.90 -3.18 -6.18
CA VAL A 215 -3.20 -2.41 -7.24
C VAL A 215 -3.56 -0.93 -7.15
N ASN A 216 -4.84 -0.61 -6.95
CA ASN A 216 -5.31 0.76 -6.75
C ASN A 216 -4.62 1.42 -5.54
N GLU A 217 -4.56 0.73 -4.41
CA GLU A 217 -3.94 1.28 -3.21
C GLU A 217 -2.41 1.38 -3.33
N TYR A 218 -1.76 0.44 -3.99
CA TYR A 218 -0.33 0.52 -4.28
C TYR A 218 -0.02 1.71 -5.19
N LEU A 219 -0.84 1.97 -6.21
CA LEU A 219 -0.72 3.15 -7.07
C LEU A 219 -0.93 4.46 -6.28
N ASN A 220 -1.90 4.48 -5.35
CA ASN A 220 -2.11 5.64 -4.47
C ASN A 220 -0.86 5.93 -3.62
N LEU A 221 -0.23 4.89 -3.04
CA LEU A 221 1.00 5.03 -2.28
C LEU A 221 2.16 5.58 -3.13
N ILE A 222 2.30 5.12 -4.38
CA ILE A 222 3.27 5.67 -5.33
C ILE A 222 3.01 7.16 -5.54
N TYR A 223 1.78 7.55 -5.88
CA TYR A 223 1.45 8.96 -6.11
C TYR A 223 1.76 9.84 -4.88
N LEU A 224 1.37 9.37 -3.70
CA LEU A 224 1.64 10.01 -2.42
C LEU A 224 3.14 10.24 -2.17
N LEU A 225 3.96 9.22 -2.41
CA LEU A 225 5.40 9.28 -2.19
C LEU A 225 6.08 10.25 -3.16
N PHE A 226 5.71 10.20 -4.43
CA PHE A 226 6.37 10.95 -5.50
C PHE A 226 5.80 12.35 -5.75
N CYS A 227 4.69 12.74 -5.11
CA CYS A 227 4.14 14.09 -5.24
C CYS A 227 4.99 15.18 -4.55
N LYS A 228 6.04 14.79 -3.80
CA LYS A 228 6.98 15.68 -3.08
C LYS A 228 6.33 16.64 -2.06
N LYS A 229 5.08 16.39 -1.65
CA LYS A 229 4.32 17.24 -0.71
C LYS A 229 4.41 16.81 0.75
N TYR A 230 4.82 15.57 0.99
CA TYR A 230 4.64 14.91 2.28
C TYR A 230 5.97 14.41 2.83
N ALA A 231 6.18 14.63 4.13
CA ALA A 231 7.34 14.10 4.85
C ALA A 231 7.06 12.67 5.35
N VAL A 232 5.83 12.40 5.78
CA VAL A 232 5.41 11.09 6.31
C VAL A 232 4.03 10.72 5.76
N ILE A 233 3.87 9.48 5.30
CA ILE A 233 2.59 8.85 4.92
C ILE A 233 2.17 7.85 6.01
N ILE A 234 0.86 7.71 6.25
CA ILE A 234 0.28 6.80 7.25
C ILE A 234 -0.51 5.69 6.54
N PRO A 235 0.06 4.51 6.22
CA PRO A 235 -0.53 3.55 5.28
C PRO A 235 -1.68 2.67 5.86
N VAL A 236 -2.68 3.27 6.52
CA VAL A 236 -3.78 2.55 7.19
C VAL A 236 -4.66 1.74 6.22
N PRO A 237 -5.24 2.32 5.15
CA PRO A 237 -5.98 1.59 4.12
C PRO A 237 -5.18 0.45 3.53
N PHE A 238 -3.90 0.65 3.21
CA PHE A 238 -3.04 -0.44 2.75
C PHE A 238 -2.95 -1.56 3.79
N LYS A 239 -2.64 -1.28 5.07
CA LYS A 239 -2.66 -2.31 6.13
C LYS A 239 -4.00 -3.03 6.23
N GLN A 240 -5.12 -2.30 6.16
CA GLN A 240 -6.46 -2.88 6.24
C GLN A 240 -6.75 -3.81 5.07
N ILE A 241 -6.40 -3.40 3.84
CA ILE A 241 -6.56 -4.22 2.63
C ILE A 241 -5.74 -5.50 2.78
N ILE A 242 -4.46 -5.38 3.12
CA ILE A 242 -3.58 -6.55 3.33
C ILE A 242 -4.15 -7.48 4.42
N GLY A 243 -4.59 -6.93 5.56
CA GLY A 243 -5.15 -7.71 6.65
C GLY A 243 -6.47 -8.41 6.31
N HIS A 244 -7.24 -7.90 5.36
CA HIS A 244 -8.44 -8.57 4.83
C HIS A 244 -8.13 -9.62 3.77
N MET A 245 -7.00 -9.48 3.07
CA MET A 245 -6.56 -10.45 2.07
C MET A 245 -5.91 -11.67 2.74
N GLN A 246 -5.21 -11.45 3.86
CA GLN A 246 -4.55 -12.50 4.60
C GLN A 246 -4.50 -12.18 6.11
N ASP A 247 -5.14 -13.05 6.89
CA ASP A 247 -5.43 -12.83 8.33
C ASP A 247 -4.17 -12.59 9.18
N ILE A 248 -3.03 -13.20 8.83
CA ILE A 248 -1.76 -13.05 9.59
C ILE A 248 -1.27 -11.59 9.62
N TYR A 249 -1.70 -10.74 8.68
CA TYR A 249 -1.34 -9.32 8.63
C TYR A 249 -2.38 -8.38 9.26
N PHE A 250 -3.55 -8.91 9.66
CA PHE A 250 -4.58 -8.15 10.35
C PHE A 250 -4.14 -7.73 11.75
N GLU A 251 -3.50 -8.65 12.46
CA GLU A 251 -2.96 -8.41 13.79
C GLU A 251 -1.74 -7.47 13.77
N ASN A 252 -1.36 -6.96 14.94
CA ASN A 252 -0.18 -6.09 15.11
C ASN A 252 1.06 -6.89 15.52
N GLN A 253 1.14 -8.15 15.10
CA GLN A 253 2.30 -9.00 15.32
C GLN A 253 3.38 -8.69 14.28
N GLN A 254 4.64 -8.89 14.67
CA GLN A 254 5.75 -8.81 13.72
C GLN A 254 5.69 -9.98 12.75
N GLN A 255 6.08 -9.74 11.50
CA GLN A 255 6.09 -10.72 10.43
C GLN A 255 7.41 -10.69 9.67
N ASP A 256 7.69 -11.74 8.90
CA ASP A 256 8.87 -11.80 8.06
C ASP A 256 8.72 -10.90 6.82
N ALA A 257 9.67 -9.98 6.62
CA ALA A 257 9.67 -9.07 5.48
C ALA A 257 9.77 -9.80 4.14
N HIS A 258 10.44 -10.96 4.08
CA HIS A 258 10.54 -11.77 2.88
C HIS A 258 9.19 -12.40 2.52
N GLU A 259 8.48 -12.96 3.50
CA GLU A 259 7.15 -13.54 3.28
C GLU A 259 6.16 -12.47 2.82
N PHE A 260 6.18 -11.30 3.47
CA PHE A 260 5.34 -10.18 3.06
C PHE A 260 5.66 -9.66 1.65
N LEU A 261 6.94 -9.60 1.29
CA LEU A 261 7.38 -9.22 -0.06
C LEU A 261 6.85 -10.18 -1.12
N LEU A 262 7.01 -11.50 -0.92
CA LEU A 262 6.53 -12.50 -1.87
C LEU A 262 5.01 -12.45 -2.00
N PHE A 263 4.30 -12.36 -0.86
CA PHE A 263 2.86 -12.17 -0.83
C PHE A 263 2.43 -10.94 -1.64
N LEU A 264 3.04 -9.78 -1.40
CA LEU A 264 2.65 -8.55 -2.09
C LEU A 264 2.92 -8.62 -3.60
N LEU A 265 4.06 -9.17 -4.01
CA LEU A 265 4.39 -9.32 -5.43
C LEU A 265 3.44 -10.30 -6.15
N ASP A 266 3.03 -11.38 -5.47
CA ASP A 266 2.09 -12.36 -6.01
C ASP A 266 0.69 -11.75 -6.24
N TYR A 267 0.15 -11.03 -5.26
CA TYR A 267 -1.14 -10.36 -5.43
C TYR A 267 -1.10 -9.22 -6.46
N LEU A 268 -0.02 -8.43 -6.49
CA LEU A 268 0.16 -7.45 -7.56
C LEU A 268 0.25 -8.14 -8.92
N HIS A 269 0.92 -9.29 -9.01
CA HIS A 269 1.02 -10.06 -10.23
C HIS A 269 -0.35 -10.52 -10.74
N GLU A 270 -1.11 -11.19 -9.88
CA GLU A 270 -2.43 -11.74 -10.18
C GLU A 270 -3.42 -10.66 -10.61
N ASP A 271 -3.50 -9.56 -9.88
CA ASP A 271 -4.36 -8.42 -10.23
C ASP A 271 -3.95 -7.80 -11.58
N LEU A 272 -2.65 -7.62 -11.83
CA LEU A 272 -2.17 -7.08 -13.10
C LEU A 272 -2.45 -8.00 -14.29
N ILE A 273 -2.37 -9.32 -14.11
CA ILE A 273 -2.80 -10.29 -15.13
C ILE A 273 -4.28 -10.10 -15.45
N ARG A 274 -5.15 -9.93 -14.45
CA ARG A 274 -6.58 -9.73 -14.68
C ARG A 274 -6.86 -8.44 -15.45
N ILE A 275 -6.05 -7.40 -15.23
CA ILE A 275 -6.19 -6.11 -15.91
C ILE A 275 -5.63 -6.12 -17.34
N LYS A 276 -4.43 -6.68 -17.57
CA LYS A 276 -3.68 -6.54 -18.84
C LYS A 276 -3.24 -7.85 -19.49
N SER A 277 -3.62 -9.00 -18.96
CA SER A 277 -3.15 -10.34 -19.37
C SER A 277 -1.62 -10.51 -19.35
N THR A 278 -0.91 -9.55 -18.76
CA THR A 278 0.54 -9.45 -18.65
C THR A 278 0.87 -8.82 -17.31
N SER A 279 2.07 -9.05 -16.80
CA SER A 279 2.46 -8.55 -15.49
C SER A 279 3.90 -8.08 -15.49
N ILE A 280 4.07 -6.79 -15.20
CA ILE A 280 5.39 -6.17 -15.02
C ILE A 280 6.20 -6.89 -13.92
N ILE A 281 5.51 -7.55 -12.97
CA ILE A 281 6.16 -8.33 -11.91
C ILE A 281 6.95 -9.50 -12.49
N VAL A 282 6.42 -10.18 -13.52
CA VAL A 282 7.12 -11.25 -14.24
C VAL A 282 8.32 -10.69 -14.99
N ASP A 283 8.10 -9.60 -15.72
CA ASP A 283 9.15 -9.02 -16.57
C ASP A 283 10.33 -8.47 -15.77
N LEU A 284 10.08 -7.98 -14.56
CA LEU A 284 11.10 -7.39 -13.69
C LEU A 284 11.74 -8.42 -12.76
N PHE A 285 10.97 -9.21 -12.02
CA PHE A 285 11.48 -9.96 -10.87
C PHE A 285 11.68 -11.46 -11.13
N HIS A 286 11.11 -12.02 -12.20
CA HIS A 286 11.16 -13.47 -12.40
C HIS A 286 12.46 -13.94 -13.07
N GLY A 287 13.26 -14.69 -12.31
CA GLY A 287 14.34 -15.52 -12.81
C GLY A 287 13.91 -16.98 -12.98
N THR A 288 14.81 -17.82 -13.46
CA THR A 288 14.54 -19.26 -13.63
C THR A 288 15.74 -20.07 -13.17
N TYR A 289 15.50 -21.08 -12.32
CA TYR A 289 16.43 -22.14 -12.01
C TYR A 289 16.32 -23.26 -13.04
N LYS A 290 17.44 -23.93 -13.31
CA LYS A 290 17.49 -25.27 -13.88
C LYS A 290 17.84 -26.23 -12.73
N SER A 291 16.88 -27.04 -12.32
CA SER A 291 17.05 -28.10 -11.32
C SER A 291 17.36 -29.41 -12.02
N THR A 292 18.51 -30.02 -11.71
CA THR A 292 18.88 -31.35 -12.21
C THR A 292 18.85 -32.34 -11.06
N THR A 293 17.92 -33.31 -11.11
CA THR A 293 17.83 -34.40 -10.13
C THR A 293 18.42 -35.67 -10.74
N THR A 294 19.45 -36.23 -10.12
CA THR A 294 20.16 -37.44 -10.61
C THR A 294 19.98 -38.58 -9.63
N CYS A 295 19.56 -39.75 -10.12
CA CYS A 295 19.51 -41.00 -9.37
C CYS A 295 20.92 -41.45 -8.97
N ILE A 296 21.15 -41.83 -7.71
CA ILE A 296 22.46 -42.37 -7.30
C ILE A 296 22.62 -43.83 -7.76
N ASP A 297 21.52 -44.58 -7.90
CA ASP A 297 21.57 -46.02 -8.19
C ASP A 297 21.83 -46.33 -9.68
N CYS A 298 21.24 -45.55 -10.59
CA CYS A 298 21.30 -45.81 -12.04
C CYS A 298 21.79 -44.62 -12.88
N GLU A 299 22.15 -43.50 -12.24
CA GLU A 299 22.63 -42.26 -12.88
C GLU A 299 21.63 -41.59 -13.85
N HIS A 300 20.41 -42.11 -14.01
CA HIS A 300 19.35 -41.43 -14.74
C HIS A 300 19.04 -40.08 -14.09
N PHE A 301 18.84 -39.05 -14.91
CA PHE A 301 18.58 -37.70 -14.45
C PHE A 301 17.34 -37.09 -15.08
N SER A 302 16.71 -36.18 -14.36
CA SER A 302 15.61 -35.34 -14.81
C SER A 302 15.99 -33.87 -14.66
N ILE A 303 15.56 -33.05 -15.61
CA ILE A 303 15.76 -31.60 -15.60
C ILE A 303 14.40 -30.92 -15.49
N ASN A 304 14.26 -30.02 -14.51
CA ASN A 304 13.10 -29.16 -14.34
C ASN A 304 13.52 -27.69 -14.39
N PHE A 305 12.65 -26.83 -14.92
CA PHE A 305 12.84 -25.38 -14.91
C PHE A 305 11.85 -24.75 -13.94
N GLU A 306 12.36 -24.06 -12.92
CA GLU A 306 11.55 -23.50 -11.83
C GLU A 306 11.75 -22.00 -11.76
N THR A 307 10.66 -21.24 -11.78
CA THR A 307 10.71 -19.79 -11.69
C THR A 307 10.96 -19.34 -10.26
N PHE A 308 11.75 -18.28 -10.07
CA PHE A 308 11.96 -17.66 -8.77
C PHE A 308 11.78 -16.14 -8.83
N VAL A 309 11.29 -15.56 -7.75
CA VAL A 309 11.18 -14.09 -7.55
C VAL A 309 12.33 -13.59 -6.67
N CYS A 310 12.81 -14.44 -5.75
CA CYS A 310 13.87 -14.13 -4.80
C CYS A 310 14.87 -15.28 -4.75
N LEU A 311 16.17 -14.96 -4.77
CA LEU A 311 17.24 -15.92 -4.50
C LEU A 311 17.43 -16.03 -2.99
N THR A 312 17.01 -17.14 -2.39
CA THR A 312 17.28 -17.43 -0.98
C THR A 312 18.63 -18.11 -0.85
N LEU A 313 19.60 -17.42 -0.25
CA LEU A 313 20.96 -17.93 -0.09
C LEU A 313 21.21 -18.43 1.34
N PRO A 314 21.73 -19.65 1.51
CA PRO A 314 22.24 -20.10 2.80
C PRO A 314 23.47 -19.25 3.19
N ILE A 315 23.63 -19.05 4.49
CA ILE A 315 24.77 -18.31 5.04
C ILE A 315 25.66 -19.30 5.78
N PRO A 316 26.96 -19.39 5.45
CA PRO A 316 27.92 -20.19 6.19
C PRO A 316 27.95 -19.81 7.68
N LEU A 317 28.12 -20.79 8.57
CA LEU A 317 28.30 -20.54 10.01
C LEU A 317 29.74 -20.06 10.30
N THR A 318 30.04 -18.82 9.92
CA THR A 318 31.35 -18.18 10.11
C THR A 318 31.16 -16.79 10.72
N SER A 319 32.24 -16.12 11.15
CA SER A 319 32.09 -14.73 11.61
C SER A 319 31.84 -13.73 10.47
N ARG A 320 32.33 -14.06 9.26
CA ARG A 320 32.31 -13.19 8.08
C ARG A 320 32.44 -14.04 6.82
N CYS A 321 31.64 -13.73 5.81
CA CYS A 321 31.73 -14.32 4.47
C CYS A 321 31.39 -13.27 3.40
N THR A 322 31.57 -13.62 2.13
CA THR A 322 31.15 -12.84 0.97
C THR A 322 29.81 -13.33 0.42
N LEU A 323 29.13 -12.51 -0.37
CA LEU A 323 27.94 -12.92 -1.10
C LEU A 323 28.27 -14.05 -2.10
N GLU A 324 29.47 -14.02 -2.67
CA GLU A 324 30.01 -15.08 -3.52
C GLU A 324 30.13 -16.41 -2.78
N ASP A 325 30.57 -16.42 -1.52
CA ASP A 325 30.59 -17.64 -0.69
C ASP A 325 29.17 -18.20 -0.49
N CYS A 326 28.18 -17.33 -0.22
CA CYS A 326 26.77 -17.74 -0.10
C CYS A 326 26.21 -18.30 -1.43
N LEU A 327 26.61 -17.71 -2.57
CA LEU A 327 26.24 -18.20 -3.90
C LEU A 327 26.88 -19.56 -4.20
N GLN A 328 28.11 -19.81 -3.77
CA GLN A 328 28.75 -21.12 -3.97
C GLN A 328 27.96 -22.24 -3.29
N HIS A 329 27.43 -22.00 -2.08
CA HIS A 329 26.56 -22.96 -1.39
C HIS A 329 25.22 -23.22 -2.11
N LEU A 330 24.71 -22.28 -2.92
CA LEU A 330 23.52 -22.51 -3.72
C LEU A 330 23.73 -23.61 -4.78
N TYR A 331 24.96 -23.78 -5.27
CA TYR A 331 25.31 -24.74 -6.32
C TYR A 331 25.76 -26.10 -5.79
N GLU A 332 25.84 -26.27 -4.47
CA GLU A 332 26.13 -27.56 -3.86
C GLU A 332 25.02 -28.56 -4.14
N ASP A 333 25.39 -29.84 -4.27
CA ASP A 333 24.42 -30.91 -4.48
C ASP A 333 23.63 -31.15 -3.18
N GLU A 334 22.31 -30.98 -3.24
CA GLU A 334 21.41 -31.40 -2.18
C GLU A 334 21.19 -32.92 -2.29
N TYR A 335 21.60 -33.66 -1.27
CA TYR A 335 21.41 -35.11 -1.22
C TYR A 335 20.00 -35.45 -0.75
N LEU A 336 19.25 -36.13 -1.62
CA LEU A 336 17.90 -36.61 -1.37
C LEU A 336 17.94 -38.03 -0.82
N ALA A 337 17.74 -38.18 0.48
CA ALA A 337 17.75 -39.46 1.21
C ALA A 337 16.55 -39.58 2.17
N ASP A 338 16.37 -40.76 2.76
CA ASP A 338 15.34 -41.05 3.77
C ASP A 338 13.92 -40.61 3.35
N ASP A 339 13.36 -39.59 4.00
CA ASP A 339 12.01 -39.08 3.76
C ASP A 339 11.93 -38.17 2.51
N SER A 340 13.09 -37.74 1.98
CA SER A 340 13.19 -36.89 0.79
C SER A 340 13.56 -37.67 -0.48
N ARG A 341 13.52 -39.01 -0.46
CA ARG A 341 13.85 -39.85 -1.61
C ARG A 341 13.02 -39.51 -2.85
N TRP A 342 13.66 -39.56 -4.01
CA TRP A 342 13.06 -39.22 -5.29
C TRP A 342 12.61 -40.48 -6.05
N PHE A 343 11.45 -40.42 -6.70
CA PHE A 343 10.97 -41.52 -7.53
C PHE A 343 11.70 -41.54 -8.87
N CYS A 344 12.50 -42.58 -9.10
CA CYS A 344 13.24 -42.75 -10.34
C CYS A 344 12.38 -43.48 -11.38
N SER A 345 12.16 -42.85 -12.54
CA SER A 345 11.45 -43.42 -13.69
C SER A 345 12.15 -44.66 -14.28
N GLU A 346 13.47 -44.74 -14.26
CA GLU A 346 14.18 -45.93 -14.75
C GLU A 346 14.18 -47.09 -13.74
N CYS A 347 14.46 -46.82 -12.46
CA CYS A 347 14.42 -47.85 -11.42
C CYS A 347 12.99 -48.27 -11.01
N GLN A 348 11.97 -47.46 -11.36
CA GLN A 348 10.56 -47.65 -10.98
C GLN A 348 10.36 -47.78 -9.44
N ARG A 349 11.16 -47.04 -8.66
CA ARG A 349 11.08 -47.00 -7.19
C ARG A 349 11.63 -45.70 -6.62
N LEU A 350 11.38 -45.48 -5.33
CA LEU A 350 12.08 -44.43 -4.57
C LEU A 350 13.57 -44.77 -4.44
N CYS A 351 14.41 -43.82 -4.83
CA CYS A 351 15.85 -43.91 -4.85
C CYS A 351 16.45 -42.73 -4.10
N ASN A 352 17.68 -42.91 -3.62
CA ASN A 352 18.48 -41.76 -3.22
C ASN A 352 18.86 -40.98 -4.47
N GLY A 353 18.87 -39.66 -4.35
CA GLY A 353 19.18 -38.77 -5.46
C GLY A 353 20.10 -37.63 -5.03
N LYS A 354 20.60 -36.91 -6.01
CA LYS A 354 21.22 -35.59 -5.80
C LYS A 354 20.48 -34.57 -6.64
N LYS A 355 20.11 -33.44 -6.03
CA LYS A 355 19.47 -32.30 -6.71
C LYS A 355 20.48 -31.17 -6.78
N ARG A 356 20.76 -30.68 -8.00
CA ARG A 356 21.60 -29.50 -8.25
C ARG A 356 20.75 -28.38 -8.82
N LEU A 357 20.86 -27.20 -8.24
CA LEU A 357 20.25 -25.99 -8.77
C LEU A 357 21.29 -25.17 -9.54
N GLU A 358 20.91 -24.67 -10.71
CA GLU A 358 21.71 -23.73 -11.49
C GLU A 358 20.83 -22.53 -11.85
N ILE A 359 21.38 -21.32 -11.93
CA ILE A 359 20.61 -20.17 -12.41
C ILE A 359 20.59 -20.25 -13.95
N TYR A 360 19.40 -20.40 -14.52
CA TYR A 360 19.21 -20.49 -15.97
C TYR A 360 18.91 -19.12 -16.61
N LYS A 361 18.06 -18.32 -15.96
CA LYS A 361 17.68 -16.98 -16.38
C LYS A 361 17.72 -16.03 -15.19
N LEU A 362 18.33 -14.87 -15.39
CA LEU A 362 18.42 -13.80 -14.41
C LEU A 362 17.29 -12.76 -14.58
N PRO A 363 16.70 -12.24 -13.48
CA PRO A 363 15.68 -11.19 -13.52
C PRO A 363 16.29 -9.79 -13.71
N LYS A 364 15.52 -8.80 -14.20
CA LYS A 364 16.00 -7.41 -14.31
C LYS A 364 16.22 -6.78 -12.93
N ILE A 365 15.32 -7.10 -11.99
CA ILE A 365 15.42 -6.78 -10.57
C ILE A 365 15.71 -8.06 -9.83
N LEU A 366 16.92 -8.18 -9.30
CA LEU A 366 17.37 -9.32 -8.54
C LEU A 366 17.16 -9.05 -7.05
N ILE A 367 16.34 -9.87 -6.42
CA ILE A 367 16.16 -9.86 -4.96
C ILE A 367 16.92 -11.05 -4.39
N ILE A 368 17.75 -10.81 -3.38
CA ILE A 368 18.49 -11.84 -2.66
C ILE A 368 18.08 -11.80 -1.20
N GLN A 369 17.60 -12.92 -0.67
CA GLN A 369 17.37 -13.13 0.75
C GLN A 369 18.57 -13.86 1.36
N LEU A 370 19.16 -13.26 2.39
CA LEU A 370 20.15 -13.93 3.24
C LEU A 370 19.38 -14.74 4.30
N LYS A 371 19.44 -16.08 4.23
CA LYS A 371 18.67 -16.98 5.12
C LYS A 371 19.24 -17.00 6.54
N ARG A 372 18.99 -15.92 7.28
CA ARG A 372 19.51 -15.69 8.63
C ARG A 372 18.81 -16.53 9.69
N PHE A 373 17.51 -16.78 9.56
CA PHE A 373 16.76 -17.53 10.56
C PHE A 373 16.80 -19.03 10.25
N GLN A 374 17.24 -19.82 11.24
CA GLN A 374 17.32 -21.27 11.15
C GLN A 374 16.85 -21.88 12.46
N LEU A 375 16.23 -23.06 12.38
CA LEU A 375 15.89 -23.85 13.55
C LEU A 375 17.15 -24.56 14.06
N ASN A 376 17.41 -24.46 15.37
CA ASN A 376 18.44 -25.25 16.01
C ASN A 376 17.94 -26.69 16.29
N HIS A 377 18.80 -27.54 16.85
CA HIS A 377 18.44 -28.92 17.23
C HIS A 377 17.31 -29.02 18.27
N GLU A 378 17.01 -27.93 18.97
CA GLU A 378 15.95 -27.83 19.98
C GLU A 378 14.67 -27.21 19.41
N PHE A 379 14.57 -27.03 18.08
CA PHE A 379 13.45 -26.38 17.39
C PHE A 379 13.22 -24.92 17.78
N ASN A 380 14.25 -24.25 18.29
CA ASN A 380 14.25 -22.82 18.57
C ASN A 380 14.80 -22.06 17.35
N TRP A 381 14.15 -20.96 16.99
CA TRP A 381 14.63 -20.06 15.94
C TRP A 381 15.85 -19.28 16.43
N ILE A 382 16.96 -19.40 15.69
CA ILE A 382 18.18 -18.63 15.93
C ILE A 382 18.48 -17.79 14.70
N LYS A 383 18.93 -16.56 14.93
CA LYS A 383 19.41 -15.66 13.88
C LYS A 383 20.91 -15.85 13.68
N ASN A 384 21.31 -16.04 12.43
CA ASN A 384 22.70 -16.04 12.00
C ASN A 384 23.16 -14.58 11.77
N ASP A 385 23.98 -14.08 12.69
CA ASP A 385 24.55 -12.72 12.67
C ASP A 385 25.87 -12.61 11.88
N THR A 386 26.21 -13.60 11.04
CA THR A 386 27.38 -13.55 10.15
C THR A 386 27.38 -12.25 9.34
N LEU A 387 28.52 -11.56 9.31
CA LEU A 387 28.72 -10.40 8.45
C LEU A 387 28.92 -10.89 7.00
N VAL A 388 27.89 -10.70 6.16
CA VAL A 388 27.95 -11.00 4.73
C VAL A 388 28.36 -9.73 4.00
N LEU A 389 29.50 -9.76 3.30
CA LEU A 389 29.93 -8.66 2.42
C LEU A 389 29.23 -8.81 1.07
N TYR A 390 28.59 -7.75 0.58
CA TYR A 390 27.90 -7.75 -0.70
C TYR A 390 28.32 -6.52 -1.52
N PRO A 391 28.64 -6.68 -2.81
CA PRO A 391 29.16 -5.58 -3.63
C PRO A 391 28.07 -4.57 -3.96
N ALA A 392 28.28 -3.29 -3.64
CA ALA A 392 27.31 -2.23 -3.95
C ALA A 392 27.15 -1.98 -5.48
N ASP A 393 28.18 -2.30 -6.28
CA ASP A 393 28.14 -2.16 -7.73
C ASP A 393 28.92 -3.28 -8.43
N ASN A 394 28.56 -3.54 -9.69
CA ASN A 394 29.14 -4.58 -10.55
C ASN A 394 29.06 -6.00 -9.95
N LEU A 395 27.98 -6.32 -9.23
CA LEU A 395 27.68 -7.71 -8.88
C LEU A 395 27.51 -8.51 -10.17
N SER A 396 28.33 -9.54 -10.34
CA SER A 396 28.30 -10.43 -11.48
C SER A 396 27.95 -11.84 -11.02
N LEU A 397 26.92 -12.40 -11.62
CA LEU A 397 26.55 -13.82 -11.45
C LEU A 397 27.06 -14.67 -12.64
N GLN A 398 28.06 -14.17 -13.37
CA GLN A 398 28.55 -14.77 -14.62
C GLN A 398 29.13 -16.17 -14.42
N GLN A 399 29.79 -16.44 -13.29
CA GLN A 399 30.30 -17.79 -12.98
C GLN A 399 29.18 -18.82 -12.75
N SER A 400 27.94 -18.33 -12.61
CA SER A 400 26.77 -19.10 -12.21
C SER A 400 25.75 -19.38 -13.32
N CYS A 401 25.93 -18.81 -14.52
CA CYS A 401 25.03 -18.99 -15.66
C CYS A 401 25.78 -19.51 -16.90
N PRO A 402 25.59 -20.78 -17.31
CA PRO A 402 26.25 -21.33 -18.49
C PRO A 402 25.69 -20.83 -19.84
N SER A 403 24.56 -20.10 -19.85
CA SER A 403 23.89 -19.58 -21.05
C SER A 403 24.53 -18.28 -21.57
N SER A 404 24.86 -18.25 -22.86
CA SER A 404 25.60 -17.17 -23.53
C SER A 404 24.91 -15.79 -23.56
N SER A 405 23.60 -15.71 -23.35
CA SER A 405 22.84 -14.45 -23.32
C SER A 405 22.89 -13.72 -21.97
N SER A 406 23.24 -14.41 -20.88
CA SER A 406 23.32 -13.85 -19.51
C SER A 406 24.75 -13.50 -19.07
N GLN A 407 25.74 -13.72 -19.93
CA GLN A 407 27.18 -13.62 -19.63
C GLN A 407 27.71 -12.20 -19.32
N GLN A 408 26.88 -11.15 -19.38
CA GLN A 408 27.28 -9.76 -19.11
C GLN A 408 26.32 -9.01 -18.16
N ALA A 409 25.45 -9.73 -17.44
CA ALA A 409 24.53 -9.10 -16.50
C ALA A 409 25.28 -8.59 -15.26
N LEU A 410 25.59 -7.30 -15.23
CA LEU A 410 26.09 -6.60 -14.06
C LEU A 410 24.93 -5.95 -13.31
N TYR A 411 24.96 -6.05 -11.99
CA TYR A 411 23.95 -5.48 -11.11
C TYR A 411 24.53 -4.39 -10.21
N THR A 412 23.69 -3.42 -9.89
CA THR A 412 23.95 -2.35 -8.93
C THR A 412 22.96 -2.45 -7.79
N LEU A 413 23.44 -2.38 -6.56
CA LEU A 413 22.60 -2.38 -5.37
C LEU A 413 21.88 -1.04 -5.25
N TYR A 414 20.58 -1.08 -4.98
CA TYR A 414 19.77 0.14 -4.77
C TYR A 414 18.89 0.09 -3.52
N SER A 415 18.61 -1.09 -2.95
CA SER A 415 17.93 -1.18 -1.66
C SER A 415 18.46 -2.34 -0.81
N VAL A 416 18.49 -2.13 0.51
CA VAL A 416 18.83 -3.14 1.52
C VAL A 416 17.83 -3.08 2.67
N ILE A 417 17.06 -4.14 2.88
CA ILE A 417 16.26 -4.29 4.10
C ILE A 417 17.13 -4.97 5.15
N SER A 418 17.21 -4.36 6.33
CA SER A 418 17.98 -4.87 7.46
C SER A 418 17.05 -5.23 8.61
N HIS A 419 17.39 -6.30 9.32
CA HIS A 419 16.64 -6.77 10.47
C HIS A 419 17.52 -6.83 11.72
N GLN A 420 17.11 -6.13 12.77
CA GLN A 420 17.74 -6.17 14.10
C GLN A 420 16.86 -6.94 15.07
N GLY A 421 17.45 -7.63 16.06
CA GLY A 421 16.68 -8.41 17.04
C GLY A 421 16.34 -9.83 16.59
N SER A 422 15.36 -10.42 17.26
CA SER A 422 14.92 -11.83 17.09
C SER A 422 13.72 -11.93 16.13
N LEU A 423 13.34 -13.15 15.73
CA LEU A 423 12.20 -13.35 14.82
C LEU A 423 10.88 -12.78 15.36
N ASN A 424 10.65 -12.85 16.67
CA ASN A 424 9.39 -12.45 17.32
C ASN A 424 9.43 -11.02 17.91
N ASP A 425 10.63 -10.47 18.05
CA ASP A 425 10.88 -9.14 18.62
C ASP A 425 12.14 -8.56 17.99
N GLY A 426 11.93 -7.93 16.85
CA GLY A 426 12.94 -7.30 16.03
C GLY A 426 12.45 -6.00 15.41
N HIS A 427 13.27 -5.43 14.54
CA HIS A 427 12.94 -4.18 13.86
C HIS A 427 13.55 -4.16 12.46
N TYR A 428 12.73 -3.80 11.48
CA TYR A 428 13.15 -3.68 10.10
C TYR A 428 13.42 -2.21 9.75
N THR A 429 14.52 -1.98 9.04
CA THR A 429 14.89 -0.69 8.46
C THR A 429 15.31 -0.91 7.02
N THR A 430 15.12 0.09 6.16
CA THR A 430 15.50 0.00 4.75
C THR A 430 16.51 1.07 4.39
N PHE A 431 17.58 0.69 3.70
CA PHE A 431 18.50 1.62 3.07
C PHE A 431 18.18 1.67 1.58
N CYS A 432 17.78 2.83 1.06
CA CYS A 432 17.46 3.01 -0.36
C CYS A 432 18.41 4.02 -1.00
N ARG A 433 18.72 3.81 -2.28
CA ARG A 433 19.46 4.77 -3.12
C ARG A 433 18.48 5.48 -4.05
N ASP A 434 18.49 6.79 -4.01
CA ASP A 434 17.76 7.60 -4.98
C ASP A 434 18.46 7.59 -6.35
N ASN A 435 17.67 7.50 -7.42
CA ASN A 435 18.17 7.48 -8.79
C ASN A 435 18.46 8.88 -9.34
N GLU A 436 17.79 9.94 -8.84
CA GLU A 436 18.02 11.30 -9.32
C GLU A 436 19.33 11.87 -8.77
N GLN A 437 19.59 11.67 -7.47
CA GLN A 437 20.73 12.27 -6.76
C GLN A 437 21.86 11.29 -6.47
N LEU A 438 21.66 10.00 -6.76
CA LEU A 438 22.60 8.91 -6.45
C LEU A 438 22.96 8.82 -4.96
N GLN A 439 22.11 9.37 -4.08
CA GLN A 439 22.29 9.49 -2.65
C GLN A 439 21.58 8.36 -1.90
N TRP A 440 22.19 7.87 -0.83
CA TRP A 440 21.60 6.86 0.05
C TRP A 440 20.83 7.49 1.22
N PHE A 441 19.72 6.84 1.56
CA PHE A 441 18.83 7.18 2.66
C PHE A 441 18.60 5.95 3.54
N GLU A 442 18.50 6.17 4.85
CA GLU A 442 17.99 5.22 5.83
C GLU A 442 16.53 5.58 6.11
N CYS A 443 15.64 4.62 5.84
CA CYS A 443 14.21 4.67 6.08
C CYS A 443 13.89 3.82 7.31
N ASP A 444 13.67 4.49 8.44
CA ASP A 444 13.26 3.90 9.71
C ASP A 444 11.84 4.38 10.03
N ASP A 445 10.85 3.66 9.48
CA ASP A 445 9.44 4.03 9.50
C ASP A 445 9.21 5.49 9.06
N GLU A 446 8.68 6.35 9.93
CA GLU A 446 8.46 7.77 9.61
C GLU A 446 9.74 8.61 9.53
N LYS A 447 10.88 8.08 9.99
CA LYS A 447 12.15 8.81 10.05
C LYS A 447 13.02 8.48 8.85
N ILE A 448 13.26 9.50 8.03
CA ILE A 448 14.20 9.41 6.91
C ILE A 448 15.48 10.18 7.25
N LYS A 449 16.63 9.58 6.99
CA LYS A 449 17.95 10.21 7.20
C LYS A 449 18.87 9.95 6.02
N TYR A 450 19.78 10.88 5.75
CA TYR A 450 20.89 10.63 4.84
C TYR A 450 21.79 9.53 5.41
N PHE A 451 22.20 8.61 4.54
CA PHE A 451 23.06 7.50 4.89
C PHE A 451 24.37 7.57 4.09
N ASN A 452 25.50 7.32 4.76
CA ASN A 452 26.79 7.19 4.08
C ASN A 452 26.94 5.75 3.56
N SER A 453 27.04 5.59 2.25
CA SER A 453 27.22 4.29 1.58
C SER A 453 28.42 3.48 2.07
N ASP A 454 29.48 4.13 2.57
CA ASP A 454 30.67 3.44 3.11
C ASP A 454 30.34 2.50 4.29
N LYS A 455 29.19 2.71 4.94
CA LYS A 455 28.74 1.90 6.06
C LYS A 455 27.95 0.65 5.63
N LEU A 456 27.57 0.51 4.36
CA LEU A 456 26.84 -0.68 3.88
C LEU A 456 27.63 -1.98 4.14
N ASP A 457 28.93 -1.96 3.86
CA ASP A 457 29.82 -3.11 4.05
C ASP A 457 29.96 -3.56 5.51
N SER A 458 29.61 -2.68 6.45
CA SER A 458 29.62 -2.97 7.89
C SER A 458 28.26 -3.42 8.45
N ASN A 459 27.23 -3.46 7.61
CA ASN A 459 25.88 -3.82 8.03
C ASN A 459 25.69 -5.34 8.12
N SER A 460 25.94 -5.89 9.31
CA SER A 460 25.70 -7.31 9.62
C SER A 460 24.21 -7.68 9.67
N ASN A 461 23.30 -6.71 9.65
CA ASN A 461 21.86 -6.93 9.77
C ASN A 461 21.15 -7.02 8.42
N ALA A 462 21.86 -6.86 7.29
CA ALA A 462 21.29 -6.95 5.95
C ALA A 462 20.55 -8.29 5.77
N TYR A 463 19.28 -8.24 5.39
CA TYR A 463 18.40 -9.40 5.29
C TYR A 463 17.91 -9.63 3.86
N LEU A 464 17.43 -8.59 3.19
CA LEU A 464 17.08 -8.61 1.76
C LEU A 464 17.91 -7.58 1.01
N LEU A 465 18.49 -7.99 -0.11
CA LEU A 465 19.29 -7.14 -1.00
C LEU A 465 18.55 -6.99 -2.33
N PHE A 466 18.37 -5.76 -2.79
CA PHE A 466 17.72 -5.44 -4.07
C PHE A 466 18.73 -4.84 -5.03
N TYR A 467 18.87 -5.52 -6.16
CA TYR A 467 19.82 -5.23 -7.22
C TYR A 467 19.08 -4.94 -8.53
N ILE A 468 19.51 -3.92 -9.25
CA ILE A 468 19.01 -3.61 -10.60
C ILE A 468 20.08 -3.92 -11.64
N MET A 469 19.70 -4.61 -12.71
CA MET A 469 20.59 -4.90 -13.82
C MET A 469 20.94 -3.60 -14.56
N LYS A 470 22.23 -3.33 -14.83
CA LYS A 470 22.70 -2.08 -15.46
C LYS A 470 22.11 -1.80 -16.85
N ASN A 471 21.69 -2.83 -17.57
CA ASN A 471 21.07 -2.70 -18.90
C ASN A 471 19.53 -2.66 -18.86
N ALA A 472 18.92 -2.57 -17.67
CA ALA A 472 17.47 -2.58 -17.49
C ALA A 472 16.84 -1.17 -17.33
N THR A 473 17.66 -0.11 -17.26
CA THR A 473 17.22 1.29 -17.18
C THR A 473 17.04 1.93 -18.54
#